data_AF-A0A7R9M0V4-F1
#
_entry.id   AF-A0A7R9M0V4-F1
#
_cell.length_a   1.000
_cell.length_b   1.000
_cell.length_c   1.000
_cell.angle_alpha   90.00
_cell.angle_beta   90.00
_cell.angle_gamma   90.00
#
_symmetry.space_group_name_H-M   'P 1'
#
loop_
_entity.id
_entity.type
_entity.pdbx_description
1 polymer ?
#
loop_
_entity_poly.entity_id
_entity_poly.type
_entity_poly.pdbx_seq_one_letter_code
_entity_poly.pdbx_strand_id
1 'polypeptide(L)'
;SNANPDFPNVAFETALLKYPKDPSKVTVVEFGPLKDEWNRYYSDYLDKNYFFVQPILERVRSYGYVRLQSSDSSVYPIINSNFLSHPLDFEDFVDITKFVFRFFEKSRISSYVKRAKPIPGCRMCPGVRFTHECDSYIRCLIRQITYTGYHLVGTCRMGAADRP
;
A
#
# COMPACT_ATOMS: atom_id res chain seq x y z
N SER A 1 -22.76 5.47 -3.95
CA SER A 1 -21.48 5.79 -4.61
C SER A 1 -21.76 6.11 -6.07
N ASN A 2 -20.86 6.85 -6.74
CA ASN A 2 -20.93 7.06 -8.18
C ASN A 2 -20.64 5.72 -8.89
N ALA A 3 -21.59 5.23 -9.70
CA ALA A 3 -21.47 3.97 -10.45
C ALA A 3 -20.86 4.17 -11.84
N ASN A 4 -20.55 5.40 -12.25
CA ASN A 4 -19.97 5.70 -13.55
C ASN A 4 -18.57 5.03 -13.66
N PRO A 5 -18.34 4.13 -14.64
CA PRO A 5 -17.04 3.50 -14.85
C PRO A 5 -15.95 4.50 -15.31
N ASP A 6 -16.32 5.63 -15.90
CA ASP A 6 -15.39 6.65 -16.40
C ASP A 6 -14.80 7.53 -15.29
N PHE A 7 -15.35 7.44 -14.08
CA PHE A 7 -14.83 8.19 -12.94
C PHE A 7 -13.56 7.53 -12.39
N PRO A 8 -12.49 8.29 -12.08
CA PRO A 8 -11.23 7.72 -11.59
C PRO A 8 -11.43 6.77 -10.40
N ASN A 9 -10.71 5.65 -10.43
CA ASN A 9 -10.69 4.63 -9.38
C ASN A 9 -9.41 4.68 -8.53
N VAL A 10 -8.48 5.60 -8.85
CA VAL A 10 -7.18 5.74 -8.20
C VAL A 10 -6.86 7.19 -7.87
N ALA A 11 -6.08 7.41 -6.82
CA ALA A 11 -5.55 8.69 -6.42
C ALA A 11 -4.08 8.59 -6.00
N PHE A 12 -3.44 9.75 -5.85
CA PHE A 12 -2.11 9.85 -5.25
C PHE A 12 -2.20 10.72 -3.99
N GLU A 13 -1.72 10.17 -2.89
CA GLU A 13 -1.39 10.97 -1.71
C GLU A 13 0.09 11.32 -1.75
N THR A 14 0.41 12.58 -1.47
CA THR A 14 1.79 13.05 -1.45
C THR A 14 2.11 13.71 -0.13
N ALA A 15 3.25 13.39 0.46
CA ALA A 15 3.68 13.96 1.73
C ALA A 15 5.17 14.27 1.74
N LEU A 16 5.57 15.26 2.52
CA LEU A 16 6.97 15.46 2.89
C LEU A 16 7.18 14.87 4.28
N LEU A 17 7.98 13.80 4.35
CA LEU A 17 8.21 13.07 5.58
C LEU A 17 9.71 12.99 5.88
N LYS A 18 10.06 13.08 7.16
CA LYS A 18 11.41 12.80 7.64
C LYS A 18 11.41 11.47 8.37
N TYR A 19 12.24 10.51 7.93
CA TYR A 19 12.41 9.29 8.71
C TYR A 19 13.15 9.59 10.02
N PRO A 20 12.68 9.08 11.17
CA PRO A 20 13.34 9.28 12.45
C PRO A 20 14.74 8.63 12.44
N LYS A 21 15.61 9.08 13.34
CA LYS A 21 16.93 8.48 13.56
C LYS A 21 16.86 7.06 14.13
N ASP A 22 15.80 6.78 14.87
CA ASP A 22 15.58 5.51 15.54
C ASP A 22 14.78 4.57 14.63
N PRO A 23 15.37 3.46 14.12
CA PRO A 23 14.70 2.55 13.21
C PRO A 23 13.48 1.86 13.84
N SER A 24 13.46 1.73 15.18
CA SER A 24 12.35 1.09 15.88
C SER A 24 11.04 1.87 15.71
N LYS A 25 11.12 3.18 15.44
CA LYS A 25 9.97 4.04 15.18
C LYS A 25 9.42 3.93 13.76
N VAL A 26 10.10 3.21 12.86
CA VAL A 26 9.67 2.96 11.48
C VAL A 26 9.09 1.56 11.35
N THR A 27 9.68 0.55 12.01
CA THR A 27 9.45 -0.86 11.68
C THR A 27 8.66 -1.66 12.71
N VAL A 28 8.66 -1.24 13.98
CA VAL A 28 8.16 -2.08 15.10
C VAL A 28 6.66 -2.25 15.04
N VAL A 29 5.93 -1.26 14.54
CA VAL A 29 4.47 -1.31 14.44
C VAL A 29 4.01 -2.15 13.24
N GLU A 30 4.80 -2.17 12.16
CA GLU A 30 4.34 -2.67 10.85
C GLU A 30 4.80 -4.09 10.51
N PHE A 31 5.99 -4.52 10.94
CA PHE A 31 6.61 -5.76 10.41
C PHE A 31 6.78 -6.89 11.43
N GLY A 32 6.32 -6.70 12.68
CA GLY A 32 6.23 -7.75 13.71
C GLY A 32 7.47 -8.65 13.81
N PRO A 33 7.36 -9.97 13.50
CA PRO A 33 8.48 -10.92 13.61
C PRO A 33 9.64 -10.64 12.63
N LEU A 34 9.43 -9.84 11.58
CA LEU A 34 10.45 -9.49 10.58
C LEU A 34 11.21 -8.19 10.91
N LYS A 35 10.98 -7.61 12.10
CA LYS A 35 11.53 -6.30 12.49
C LYS A 35 13.03 -6.14 12.24
N ASP A 36 13.85 -7.17 12.47
CA ASP A 36 15.31 -7.05 12.38
C ASP A 36 15.81 -7.00 10.93
N GLU A 37 15.10 -7.68 10.01
CA GLU A 37 15.37 -7.57 8.58
C GLU A 37 14.97 -6.19 8.06
N TRP A 38 13.78 -5.71 8.43
CA TRP A 38 13.30 -4.40 8.03
C TRP A 38 14.11 -3.25 8.66
N ASN A 39 14.59 -3.40 9.89
CA ASN A 39 15.50 -2.43 10.53
C ASN A 39 16.79 -2.24 9.72
N ARG A 40 17.37 -3.35 9.25
CA ARG A 40 18.57 -3.31 8.40
C ARG A 40 18.28 -2.72 7.03
N TYR A 41 17.08 -2.95 6.48
CA TYR A 41 16.69 -2.30 5.24
C TYR A 41 16.56 -0.78 5.41
N TYR A 42 15.87 -0.33 6.46
CA TYR A 42 15.60 1.09 6.69
C TYR A 42 16.80 1.90 7.18
N SER A 43 17.86 1.26 7.72
CA SER A 43 19.02 1.96 8.28
C SER A 43 19.68 2.95 7.31
N ASP A 44 19.73 2.61 6.02
CA ASP A 44 20.30 3.48 4.98
C ASP A 44 19.45 4.72 4.70
N TYR A 45 18.20 4.72 5.15
CA TYR A 45 17.20 5.74 4.84
C TYR A 45 16.88 6.67 6.01
N LEU A 46 17.36 6.38 7.23
CA LEU A 46 17.09 7.17 8.43
C LEU A 46 17.67 8.59 8.37
N ASP A 47 17.08 9.49 9.16
CA ASP A 47 17.48 10.90 9.31
C ASP A 47 17.52 11.71 8.00
N LYS A 48 16.68 11.34 7.03
CA LYS A 48 16.58 11.99 5.72
C LYS A 48 15.15 12.44 5.45
N ASN A 49 15.03 13.49 4.66
CA ASN A 49 13.74 13.99 4.16
C ASN A 49 13.42 13.30 2.84
N TYR A 50 12.15 12.96 2.67
CA TYR A 50 11.63 12.29 1.49
C TYR A 50 10.36 12.97 1.03
N PHE A 51 10.21 13.01 -0.29
CA PHE A 51 8.93 13.24 -0.93
C PHE A 51 8.28 11.87 -1.16
N PHE A 52 7.22 11.60 -0.42
CA PHE A 52 6.43 10.39 -0.53
C PHE A 52 5.33 10.56 -1.55
N VAL A 53 5.13 9.53 -2.38
CA VAL A 53 3.97 9.40 -3.25
C VAL A 53 3.40 8.01 -3.04
N GLN A 54 2.17 7.98 -2.57
CA GLN A 54 1.43 6.76 -2.27
C GLN A 54 0.28 6.64 -3.27
N PRO A 55 0.27 5.59 -4.11
CA PRO A 55 -0.91 5.25 -4.87
C PRO A 55 -2.01 4.72 -3.96
N ILE A 56 -3.25 5.12 -4.21
CA ILE A 56 -4.44 4.73 -3.45
C ILE A 56 -5.52 4.23 -4.41
N LEU A 57 -6.18 3.13 -4.07
CA LEU A 57 -7.41 2.69 -4.72
C LEU A 57 -8.61 3.36 -4.02
N GLU A 58 -9.32 4.22 -4.73
CA GLU A 58 -10.46 4.97 -4.18
C GLU A 58 -11.79 4.20 -4.31
N ARG A 59 -11.85 3.27 -5.27
CA ARG A 59 -13.07 2.52 -5.60
C ARG A 59 -12.79 1.02 -5.57
N VAL A 60 -12.48 0.51 -4.38
CA VAL A 60 -12.21 -0.91 -4.17
C VAL A 60 -13.47 -1.76 -4.39
N ARG A 61 -13.26 -2.94 -4.96
CA ARG A 61 -14.27 -3.98 -5.16
C ARG A 61 -14.19 -5.07 -4.09
N SER A 62 -13.07 -5.12 -3.37
CA SER A 62 -12.82 -6.00 -2.23
C SER A 62 -13.63 -5.53 -1.03
N TYR A 63 -14.43 -6.43 -0.46
CA TYR A 63 -15.21 -6.17 0.75
C TYR A 63 -14.81 -7.13 1.87
N GLY A 64 -14.75 -6.58 3.08
CA GLY A 64 -14.50 -7.28 4.32
C GLY A 64 -15.72 -7.33 5.23
N TYR A 65 -15.52 -7.69 6.49
CA TYR A 65 -16.55 -7.66 7.52
C TYR A 65 -15.97 -7.31 8.90
N VAL A 66 -16.86 -6.82 9.76
CA VAL A 66 -16.63 -6.72 11.21
C VAL A 66 -17.73 -7.52 11.90
N ARG A 67 -17.36 -8.43 12.80
CA ARG A 67 -18.31 -9.28 13.52
C ARG A 67 -17.94 -9.37 14.99
N LEU A 68 -18.94 -9.44 15.85
CA LEU A 68 -18.72 -9.75 17.27
C LEU A 68 -18.12 -11.16 17.38
N GLN A 69 -17.09 -11.29 18.21
CA GLN A 69 -16.53 -12.59 18.58
C GLN A 69 -17.24 -13.20 19.79
N SER A 70 -17.76 -12.34 20.66
CA SER A 70 -18.43 -12.68 21.91
C SER A 70 -19.56 -11.68 22.19
N SER A 71 -20.48 -12.04 23.06
CA SER A 71 -21.46 -11.10 23.63
C SER A 71 -20.86 -10.17 24.69
N ASP A 72 -19.66 -10.48 25.20
CA ASP A 72 -18.90 -9.61 26.11
C ASP A 72 -18.27 -8.45 25.34
N SER A 73 -18.68 -7.22 25.67
CA SER A 73 -18.20 -5.99 25.03
C SER A 73 -16.73 -5.67 25.28
N SER A 74 -16.07 -6.34 26.23
CA SER A 74 -14.62 -6.17 26.49
C SER A 74 -13.75 -6.98 25.53
N VAL A 75 -14.34 -7.94 24.80
CA VAL A 75 -13.65 -8.76 23.82
C VAL A 75 -13.61 -8.03 22.47
N TYR A 76 -12.41 -7.87 21.92
CA TYR A 76 -12.25 -7.24 20.60
C TYR A 76 -13.04 -7.99 19.51
N PRO A 77 -13.68 -7.27 18.57
CA PRO A 77 -14.39 -7.90 17.47
C PRO A 77 -13.42 -8.49 16.44
N ILE A 78 -13.93 -9.43 15.65
CA ILE A 78 -13.21 -9.91 14.46
C ILE A 78 -13.35 -8.86 13.37
N ILE A 79 -12.21 -8.35 12.89
CA ILE A 79 -12.11 -7.43 11.76
C ILE A 79 -11.35 -8.15 10.65
N ASN A 80 -12.01 -8.37 9.52
CA ASN A 80 -11.38 -8.90 8.32
C ASN A 80 -11.61 -7.91 7.18
N SER A 81 -10.57 -7.17 6.79
CA SER A 81 -10.66 -6.21 5.69
C SER A 81 -10.73 -6.86 4.32
N ASN A 82 -10.25 -8.11 4.19
CA ASN A 82 -10.20 -8.88 2.95
C ASN A 82 -9.54 -8.09 1.79
N PHE A 83 -8.46 -7.37 2.11
CA PHE A 83 -7.77 -6.50 1.15
C PHE A 83 -7.31 -7.22 -0.11
N LEU A 84 -7.51 -6.58 -1.25
CA LEU A 84 -7.06 -7.04 -2.57
C LEU A 84 -7.57 -8.45 -2.93
N SER A 85 -8.68 -8.87 -2.33
CA SER A 85 -9.33 -10.16 -2.61
C SER A 85 -10.00 -10.18 -3.98
N HIS A 86 -10.48 -9.03 -4.44
CA HIS A 86 -10.97 -8.91 -5.81
C HIS A 86 -9.78 -8.76 -6.77
N PRO A 87 -9.63 -9.63 -7.80
CA PRO A 87 -8.44 -9.63 -8.65
C PRO A 87 -8.20 -8.30 -9.38
N LEU A 88 -9.28 -7.62 -9.80
CA LEU A 88 -9.16 -6.30 -10.44
C LEU A 88 -8.62 -5.21 -9.51
N ASP A 89 -8.84 -5.29 -8.19
CA ASP A 89 -8.23 -4.30 -7.29
C ASP A 89 -6.71 -4.49 -7.26
N PHE A 90 -6.24 -5.74 -7.24
CA PHE A 90 -4.82 -6.03 -7.27
C PHE A 90 -4.17 -5.56 -8.57
N GLU A 91 -4.79 -5.85 -9.72
CA GLU A 91 -4.25 -5.43 -11.02
C GLU A 91 -4.30 -3.91 -11.22
N ASP A 92 -5.41 -3.25 -10.84
CA ASP A 92 -5.51 -1.77 -10.82
C ASP A 92 -4.35 -1.18 -9.98
N PHE A 93 -4.03 -1.84 -8.85
CA PHE A 93 -2.97 -1.36 -7.96
C PHE A 93 -1.56 -1.59 -8.53
N VAL A 94 -1.35 -2.69 -9.24
CA VAL A 94 -0.11 -2.96 -9.98
C VAL A 94 0.12 -1.89 -11.05
N ASP A 95 -0.91 -1.55 -11.81
CA ASP A 95 -0.81 -0.58 -12.91
C ASP A 95 -0.51 0.83 -12.41
N ILE A 96 -1.19 1.29 -11.36
CA ILE A 96 -0.92 2.61 -10.78
C ILE A 96 0.47 2.65 -10.12
N THR A 97 0.93 1.55 -9.51
CA THR A 97 2.28 1.45 -8.93
C THR A 97 3.37 1.50 -10.01
N LYS A 98 3.17 0.79 -11.13
CA LYS A 98 4.05 0.90 -12.32
C LYS A 98 4.10 2.33 -12.83
N PHE A 99 2.97 3.02 -12.89
CA PHE A 99 2.92 4.41 -13.30
C PHE A 99 3.75 5.31 -12.37
N VAL A 100 3.62 5.18 -11.04
CA VAL A 100 4.41 5.95 -10.06
C VAL A 100 5.91 5.73 -10.27
N PHE A 101 6.37 4.48 -10.36
CA PHE A 101 7.77 4.20 -10.64
C PHE A 101 8.23 4.81 -11.97
N ARG A 102 7.45 4.63 -13.04
CA ARG A 102 7.77 5.19 -14.36
C ARG A 102 7.87 6.70 -14.31
N PHE A 103 6.97 7.39 -13.60
CA PHE A 103 6.99 8.84 -13.44
C PHE A 103 8.31 9.31 -12.81
N PHE A 104 8.74 8.69 -11.71
CA PHE A 104 9.99 9.04 -11.04
C PHE A 104 11.24 8.62 -11.82
N GLU A 105 11.16 7.58 -12.64
CA GLU A 105 12.29 7.06 -13.40
C GLU A 105 12.48 7.72 -14.77
N LYS A 106 11.44 8.33 -15.34
CA LYS A 106 11.46 8.85 -16.73
C LYS A 106 11.15 10.35 -16.84
N SER A 107 10.62 11.01 -15.81
CA SER A 107 10.33 12.45 -15.88
C SER A 107 11.56 13.29 -15.52
N ARG A 108 11.41 14.62 -15.59
CA ARG A 108 12.48 15.58 -15.23
C ARG A 108 12.87 15.50 -13.75
N ILE A 109 12.02 14.92 -12.88
CA ILE A 109 12.35 14.74 -11.47
C ILE A 109 13.37 13.61 -11.24
N SER A 110 13.62 12.76 -12.24
CA SER A 110 14.50 11.59 -12.12
C SER A 110 15.92 11.93 -11.65
N SER A 111 16.42 13.13 -11.93
CA SER A 111 17.72 13.61 -11.43
C SER A 111 17.78 13.75 -9.90
N TYR A 112 16.63 13.85 -9.23
CA TYR A 112 16.51 13.95 -7.76
C TYR A 112 16.17 12.62 -7.10
N VAL A 113 15.88 11.58 -7.88
CA VAL A 113 15.42 10.29 -7.38
C VAL A 113 16.61 9.34 -7.26
N LYS A 114 16.80 8.79 -6.06
CA LYS A 114 17.70 7.66 -5.84
C LYS A 114 16.87 6.39 -5.85
N ARG A 115 17.26 5.43 -6.69
CA ARG A 115 16.60 4.12 -6.73
C ARG A 115 16.80 3.41 -5.39
N ALA A 116 15.70 3.02 -4.76
CA ALA A 116 15.73 2.21 -3.54
C ALA A 116 16.24 0.79 -3.85
N LYS A 117 16.87 0.17 -2.86
CA LYS A 117 17.17 -1.27 -2.89
C LYS A 117 15.85 -2.07 -2.91
N PRO A 118 15.84 -3.31 -3.44
CA PRO A 118 14.69 -4.18 -3.29
C PRO A 118 14.34 -4.37 -1.81
N ILE A 119 13.04 -4.38 -1.46
CA ILE A 119 12.61 -4.59 -0.09
C ILE A 119 12.89 -6.04 0.35
N PRO A 120 13.01 -6.31 1.65
CA PRO A 120 13.00 -7.66 2.22
C PRO A 120 11.99 -8.60 1.56
N GLY A 121 12.41 -9.83 1.26
CA GLY A 121 11.56 -10.86 0.64
C GLY A 121 11.25 -10.68 -0.87
N CYS A 122 11.49 -9.52 -1.47
CA CYS A 122 11.23 -9.27 -2.89
C CYS A 122 12.52 -9.13 -3.71
N ARG A 123 12.52 -9.66 -4.93
CA ARG A 123 13.70 -9.65 -5.82
C ARG A 123 13.40 -8.85 -7.08
N MET A 124 14.37 -8.04 -7.50
CA MET A 124 14.34 -7.38 -8.80
C MET A 124 14.56 -8.39 -9.93
N CYS A 125 13.96 -8.09 -11.08
CA CYS A 125 14.07 -8.88 -12.29
C CYS A 125 15.49 -8.80 -12.86
N PRO A 126 16.06 -9.92 -13.34
CA PRO A 126 17.38 -9.91 -13.97
C PRO A 126 17.42 -8.99 -15.19
N GLY A 127 18.49 -8.21 -15.33
CA GLY A 127 18.73 -7.36 -16.50
C GLY A 127 17.81 -6.13 -16.62
N VAL A 128 16.91 -5.90 -15.66
CA VAL A 128 15.96 -4.79 -15.71
C VAL A 128 16.55 -3.51 -15.13
N ARG A 129 16.60 -2.45 -15.95
CA ARG A 129 17.11 -1.13 -15.56
C ARG A 129 16.11 -0.36 -14.71
N PHE A 130 14.82 -0.44 -15.01
CA PHE A 130 13.79 0.38 -14.37
C PHE A 130 12.80 -0.47 -13.57
N THR A 131 12.40 0.01 -12.40
CA THR A 131 11.53 -0.74 -11.48
C THR A 131 10.15 -0.96 -12.08
N HIS A 132 9.60 0.01 -12.84
CA HIS A 132 8.32 -0.14 -13.54
C HIS A 132 8.29 -1.28 -14.58
N GLU A 133 9.45 -1.75 -15.04
CA GLU A 133 9.58 -2.86 -16.00
C GLU A 133 9.63 -4.22 -15.30
N CYS A 134 9.81 -4.25 -13.96
CA CYS A 134 9.86 -5.49 -13.20
C CYS A 134 8.54 -5.78 -12.49
N ASP A 135 7.64 -6.41 -13.23
CA ASP A 135 6.31 -6.73 -12.76
C ASP A 135 6.33 -7.66 -11.51
N SER A 136 7.16 -8.70 -11.49
CA SER A 136 7.21 -9.65 -10.37
C SER A 136 7.64 -9.00 -9.06
N TYR A 137 8.56 -8.03 -9.11
CA TYR A 137 8.95 -7.24 -7.96
C TYR A 137 7.80 -6.36 -7.48
N ILE A 138 7.10 -5.66 -8.38
CA ILE A 138 5.97 -4.78 -8.03
C ILE A 138 4.84 -5.58 -7.38
N ARG A 139 4.49 -6.74 -7.94
CA ARG A 139 3.48 -7.62 -7.35
C ARG A 139 3.90 -8.12 -5.96
N CYS A 140 5.18 -8.42 -5.74
CA CYS A 140 5.70 -8.77 -4.42
C CYS A 140 5.63 -7.59 -3.45
N LEU A 141 6.06 -6.40 -3.89
CA LEU A 141 6.02 -5.15 -3.12
C LEU A 141 4.59 -4.89 -2.60
N ILE A 142 3.60 -4.90 -3.48
CA ILE A 142 2.20 -4.67 -3.13
C ILE A 142 1.74 -5.68 -2.07
N ARG A 143 2.06 -6.97 -2.21
CA ARG A 143 1.65 -7.97 -1.22
C ARG A 143 2.32 -7.80 0.15
N GLN A 144 3.54 -7.27 0.19
CA GLN A 144 4.32 -7.16 1.42
C GLN A 144 4.02 -5.90 2.23
N ILE A 145 3.78 -4.76 1.56
CA ILE A 145 3.73 -3.45 2.23
C ILE A 145 2.43 -2.67 2.01
N THR A 146 1.39 -3.29 1.45
CA THR A 146 0.08 -2.63 1.39
C THR A 146 -0.53 -2.54 2.79
N TYR A 147 -1.02 -1.36 3.14
CA TYR A 147 -1.71 -1.09 4.40
C TYR A 147 -3.00 -0.29 4.17
N THR A 148 -3.80 -0.16 5.23
CA THR A 148 -5.04 0.62 5.22
C THR A 148 -4.75 2.12 5.26
N GLY A 149 -5.41 2.91 4.41
CA GLY A 149 -5.42 4.37 4.53
C GLY A 149 -6.29 4.89 5.69
N TYR A 150 -6.74 4.01 6.59
CA TYR A 150 -7.63 4.32 7.73
C TYR A 150 -9.00 4.93 7.35
N HIS A 151 -9.39 4.88 6.08
CA HIS A 151 -10.68 5.33 5.55
C HIS A 151 -11.69 4.19 5.38
N LEU A 152 -11.79 3.30 6.37
CA LEU A 152 -12.71 2.16 6.34
C LEU A 152 -14.16 2.64 6.52
N VAL A 153 -15.05 2.24 5.61
CA VAL A 153 -16.47 2.62 5.61
C VAL A 153 -17.34 1.44 5.20
N GLY A 154 -18.66 1.54 5.44
CA GLY A 154 -19.65 0.62 4.85
C GLY A 154 -20.10 -0.56 5.71
N THR A 155 -19.70 -0.64 6.98
CA THR A 155 -20.14 -1.70 7.92
C THR A 155 -21.64 -1.68 8.21
N CYS A 156 -22.25 -0.49 8.26
CA CYS A 156 -23.69 -0.27 8.38
C CYS A 156 -24.20 0.53 7.17
N ARG A 157 -24.27 -0.11 6.00
CA ARG A 157 -24.64 0.56 4.75
C ARG A 157 -26.05 1.16 4.83
N MET A 158 -26.17 2.46 4.58
CA MET A 158 -27.47 3.12 4.41
C MET A 158 -28.08 2.78 3.05
N GLY A 159 -29.35 2.41 3.02
CA GLY A 159 -30.09 2.09 1.80
C GLY A 159 -31.04 0.92 2.00
N ALA A 160 -31.82 0.62 0.96
CA ALA A 160 -32.73 -0.52 0.98
C ALA A 160 -31.95 -1.84 1.17
N ALA A 161 -32.52 -2.77 1.93
CA ALA A 161 -31.88 -4.03 2.29
C ALA A 161 -31.63 -4.94 1.06
N ASP A 162 -32.45 -4.77 0.02
CA ASP A 162 -32.43 -5.51 -1.24
C ASP A 162 -31.50 -4.89 -2.30
N ARG A 163 -30.99 -3.67 -2.07
CA ARG A 163 -30.04 -3.05 -2.99
C ARG A 163 -28.72 -3.84 -2.91
N PRO A 164 -28.13 -4.32 -4.01
CA PRO A 164 -26.82 -4.97 -3.96
C PRO A 164 -25.75 -4.04 -3.41
#